data_AF-A0A9Q0XGR2-F1
#
_entry.id   AF-A0A9Q0XGR2-F1
#
_cell.length_a   1.000
_cell.length_b   1.000
_cell.length_c   1.000
_cell.angle_alpha   90.00
_cell.angle_beta   90.00
_cell.angle_gamma   90.00
#
_symmetry.space_group_name_H-M   'P 1'
#
loop_
_entity.id
_entity.type
_entity.pdbx_description
1 polymer ?
#
loop_
_entity_poly.entity_id
_entity_poly.type
_entity_poly.pdbx_seq_one_letter_code
_entity_poly.pdbx_strand_id
1 'polypeptide(L)'
;MSHTTAVKLRKTEVCPMLLHSVITKAKIDTNHDFIKQTKKLERNLYVITEAIETTEKTQFEEFNELEGSIFYKAIAKILLMGSRKGKKAISVPKSCILAFRVKKLQIQSDGSLVILFEEIKDDLQMESQRECMQFSFLARDLRTLFLTGFVAIMKDEEKDLLQTLKFQLEEALEDPEHFRLRANEPELQGLVENLQDPSGAICAELAGAVLYFLQALDELTEIQLLLLLDSVEKKIVSKELTVVKSILDHEFTNEGERFTIDVLSLAEEELDITGAMIEMSQMSVEKTGPSLVLTNEPVAFSNLNALYVALYVLNLLST
;
A
#
# COMPACT_ATOMS: atom_id res chain seq x y z
N MET A 1 19.23 -18.97 -23.86
CA MET A 1 17.78 -19.16 -24.01
C MET A 1 17.18 -17.81 -24.37
N SER A 2 16.24 -17.74 -25.32
CA SER A 2 15.59 -16.48 -25.66
C SER A 2 14.56 -16.16 -24.58
N HIS A 3 14.84 -15.13 -23.77
CA HIS A 3 13.83 -14.58 -22.87
C HIS A 3 12.84 -13.74 -23.68
N THR A 4 11.55 -13.91 -23.43
CA THR A 4 10.47 -13.16 -24.09
C THR A 4 9.92 -12.16 -23.10
N THR A 5 9.77 -10.90 -23.51
CA THR A 5 9.26 -9.79 -22.68
C THR A 5 7.74 -9.61 -22.78
N ALA A 6 7.03 -10.51 -23.45
CA ALA A 6 5.60 -10.43 -23.72
C ALA A 6 4.84 -11.66 -23.21
N VAL A 7 3.62 -11.43 -22.71
CA VAL A 7 2.72 -12.46 -22.17
C VAL A 7 1.48 -12.56 -23.05
N LYS A 8 1.05 -13.79 -23.38
CA LYS A 8 -0.19 -14.01 -24.15
C LYS A 8 -1.42 -13.99 -23.24
N LEU A 9 -2.36 -13.11 -23.56
CA LEU A 9 -3.53 -12.82 -22.75
C LEU A 9 -4.83 -12.97 -23.54
N ARG A 10 -5.92 -13.26 -22.83
CA ARG A 10 -7.29 -13.25 -23.35
C ARG A 10 -8.15 -12.34 -22.48
N LYS A 11 -8.92 -11.46 -23.12
CA LYS A 11 -9.96 -10.67 -22.45
C LYS A 11 -11.29 -11.42 -22.48
N THR A 12 -11.95 -11.48 -21.33
CA THR A 12 -13.33 -11.95 -21.18
C THR A 12 -14.16 -10.80 -20.61
N GLU A 13 -15.34 -10.56 -21.19
CA GLU A 13 -16.21 -9.44 -20.83
C GLU A 13 -17.65 -9.92 -20.70
N VAL A 14 -18.33 -9.45 -19.65
CA VAL A 14 -19.76 -9.68 -19.46
C VAL A 14 -20.53 -8.82 -20.46
N CYS A 15 -21.38 -9.45 -21.28
CA CYS A 15 -22.20 -8.75 -22.26
C CYS A 15 -23.00 -7.61 -21.60
N PRO A 16 -22.82 -6.34 -22.02
CA PRO A 16 -23.48 -5.20 -21.39
C PRO A 16 -25.02 -5.30 -21.39
N MET A 17 -25.60 -5.88 -22.45
CA MET A 17 -27.05 -6.08 -22.55
C MET A 17 -27.57 -7.10 -21.53
N LEU A 18 -26.82 -8.19 -21.31
CA LEU A 18 -27.18 -9.20 -20.30
C LEU A 18 -27.06 -8.62 -18.90
N LEU A 19 -25.95 -7.92 -18.61
CA LEU A 19 -25.73 -7.26 -17.32
C LEU A 19 -26.86 -6.27 -17.01
N HIS A 20 -27.21 -5.40 -17.96
CA HIS A 20 -28.30 -4.44 -17.80
C HIS A 20 -29.65 -5.15 -17.58
N SER A 21 -29.94 -6.21 -18.33
CA SER A 21 -31.17 -6.98 -18.13
C SER A 21 -31.23 -7.67 -16.77
N VAL A 22 -30.11 -8.15 -16.22
CA VAL A 22 -30.08 -8.77 -14.89
C VAL A 22 -30.32 -7.71 -13.82
N ILE A 23 -29.61 -6.58 -13.88
CA ILE A 23 -29.71 -5.50 -12.88
C ILE A 23 -31.12 -4.91 -12.83
N THR A 24 -31.76 -4.71 -13.99
CA THR A 24 -33.10 -4.11 -14.06
C THR A 24 -34.22 -5.04 -13.61
N LYS A 25 -34.02 -6.36 -13.69
CA LYS A 25 -35.07 -7.35 -13.41
C LYS A 25 -34.87 -8.08 -12.07
N ALA A 26 -33.63 -8.23 -11.63
CA ALA A 26 -33.31 -8.96 -10.41
C ALA A 26 -33.61 -8.13 -9.16
N LYS A 27 -34.05 -8.82 -8.11
CA LYS A 27 -34.09 -8.29 -6.75
C LYS A 27 -33.27 -9.18 -5.84
N ILE A 28 -32.41 -8.57 -5.05
CA ILE A 28 -31.64 -9.27 -4.02
C ILE A 28 -32.51 -9.40 -2.77
N ASP A 29 -32.46 -10.57 -2.15
CA ASP A 29 -33.00 -10.76 -0.81
C ASP A 29 -32.18 -9.96 0.21
N THR A 30 -32.77 -8.87 0.70
CA THR A 30 -32.13 -8.01 1.70
C THR A 30 -32.01 -8.66 3.07
N ASN A 31 -32.65 -9.83 3.28
CA ASN A 31 -32.52 -10.60 4.51
C ASN A 31 -31.34 -11.57 4.51
N HIS A 32 -30.66 -11.76 3.38
CA HIS A 32 -29.49 -12.62 3.29
C HIS A 32 -28.37 -12.11 4.21
N ASP A 33 -27.72 -13.01 4.95
CA ASP A 33 -26.76 -12.64 6.00
C ASP A 33 -25.60 -11.78 5.47
N PHE A 34 -25.02 -12.17 4.32
CA PHE A 34 -24.02 -11.36 3.62
C PHE A 34 -24.47 -9.91 3.35
N ILE A 35 -25.73 -9.70 2.96
CA ILE A 35 -26.27 -8.36 2.65
C ILE A 35 -26.49 -7.56 3.93
N LYS A 36 -26.98 -8.20 5.00
CA LYS A 36 -27.11 -7.58 6.31
C LYS A 36 -25.75 -7.14 6.86
N GLN A 37 -24.74 -8.02 6.77
CA GLN A 37 -23.38 -7.71 7.20
C GLN A 37 -22.76 -6.57 6.37
N THR A 38 -22.90 -6.63 5.04
CA THR A 38 -22.45 -5.55 4.14
C THR A 38 -23.03 -4.20 4.55
N LYS A 39 -24.34 -4.15 4.89
CA LYS A 39 -24.99 -2.92 5.36
C LYS A 39 -24.53 -2.49 6.75
N LYS A 40 -24.39 -3.43 7.69
CA LYS A 40 -23.91 -3.16 9.06
C LYS A 40 -22.52 -2.53 9.06
N LEU A 41 -21.66 -3.00 8.16
CA LEU A 41 -20.25 -2.60 8.03
C LEU A 41 -20.02 -1.58 6.91
N GLU A 42 -21.09 -1.00 6.37
CA GLU A 42 -21.06 0.04 5.33
C GLU A 42 -20.17 -0.29 4.12
N ARG A 43 -20.12 -1.56 3.72
CA ARG A 43 -19.24 -2.03 2.65
C ARG A 43 -19.68 -1.57 1.27
N ASN A 44 -18.70 -1.15 0.49
CA ASN A 44 -18.87 -0.99 -0.95
C ASN A 44 -18.83 -2.36 -1.63
N LEU A 45 -19.84 -2.65 -2.45
CA LEU A 45 -19.87 -3.86 -3.28
C LEU A 45 -19.43 -3.53 -4.70
N TYR A 46 -18.71 -4.46 -5.32
CA TYR A 46 -18.19 -4.34 -6.67
C TYR A 46 -18.45 -5.61 -7.45
N VAL A 47 -18.76 -5.47 -8.75
CA VAL A 47 -18.94 -6.60 -9.66
C VAL A 47 -17.89 -6.53 -10.75
N ILE A 48 -17.17 -7.63 -10.95
CA ILE A 48 -16.21 -7.78 -12.06
C ILE A 48 -16.99 -7.87 -13.37
N THR A 49 -16.75 -6.93 -14.29
CA THR A 49 -17.39 -6.88 -15.62
C THR A 49 -16.45 -7.32 -16.74
N GLU A 50 -15.14 -7.22 -16.51
CA GLU A 50 -14.11 -7.64 -17.46
C GLU A 50 -12.98 -8.33 -16.71
N ALA A 51 -12.36 -9.33 -17.32
CA ALA A 51 -11.18 -10.01 -16.79
C ALA A 51 -10.17 -10.27 -17.93
N ILE A 52 -8.89 -10.14 -17.61
CA ILE A 52 -7.77 -10.47 -18.49
C ILE A 52 -7.07 -11.68 -17.89
N GLU A 53 -6.98 -12.76 -18.64
CA GLU A 53 -6.39 -14.02 -18.17
C GLU A 53 -5.27 -14.54 -19.08
N THR A 54 -4.37 -15.32 -18.50
CA THR A 54 -3.28 -15.98 -19.25
C THR A 54 -3.79 -17.10 -20.15
N THR A 55 -3.22 -17.22 -21.35
CA THR A 55 -3.60 -18.32 -22.27
C THR A 55 -2.70 -19.56 -22.16
N GLU A 56 -1.56 -19.42 -21.48
CA GLU A 56 -0.56 -20.47 -21.28
C GLU A 56 0.16 -20.28 -19.94
N LYS A 57 0.86 -21.33 -19.48
CA LYS A 57 1.69 -21.23 -18.28
C LYS A 57 2.94 -20.42 -18.60
N THR A 58 3.25 -19.43 -17.78
CA THR A 58 4.45 -18.58 -17.92
C THR A 58 5.26 -18.59 -16.63
N GLN A 59 6.54 -18.24 -16.75
CA GLN A 59 7.45 -18.06 -15.61
C GLN A 59 8.07 -16.67 -15.70
N PHE A 60 8.09 -15.98 -14.57
CA PHE A 60 8.71 -14.67 -14.41
C PHE A 60 9.84 -14.82 -13.40
N GLU A 61 10.97 -14.21 -13.71
CA GLU A 61 12.11 -14.14 -12.82
C GLU A 61 12.42 -12.67 -12.56
N GLU A 62 12.63 -12.33 -11.30
CA GLU A 62 13.03 -10.98 -10.91
C GLU A 62 14.47 -10.72 -11.35
N PHE A 63 14.69 -9.60 -12.04
CA PHE A 63 16.03 -9.08 -12.31
C PHE A 63 16.42 -8.13 -11.18
N ASN A 64 17.57 -8.37 -10.55
CA ASN A 64 18.07 -7.48 -9.50
C ASN A 64 18.68 -6.22 -10.13
N GLU A 65 17.86 -5.19 -10.36
CA GLU A 65 18.30 -3.87 -10.86
C GLU A 65 19.20 -3.10 -9.87
N LEU A 66 19.21 -3.51 -8.60
CA LEU A 66 19.88 -2.77 -7.53
C LEU A 66 21.41 -2.72 -7.65
N GLU A 67 22.05 -3.50 -8.54
CA GLU A 67 23.50 -3.39 -8.82
C GLU A 67 23.86 -2.15 -9.67
N GLY A 68 22.89 -1.49 -10.31
CA GLY A 68 23.09 -0.29 -11.15
C GLY A 68 22.70 1.04 -10.51
N SER A 69 22.11 1.03 -9.31
CA SER A 69 21.59 2.22 -8.64
C SER A 69 22.69 3.25 -8.35
N ILE A 70 22.43 4.53 -8.64
CA ILE A 70 23.33 5.62 -8.26
C ILE A 70 23.38 5.85 -6.74
N PHE A 71 22.40 5.32 -6.00
CA PHE A 71 22.31 5.34 -4.54
C PHE A 71 22.77 4.03 -3.90
N TYR A 72 23.52 3.19 -4.64
CA TYR A 72 24.03 1.90 -4.18
C TYR A 72 24.76 1.97 -2.84
N LYS A 73 25.36 3.11 -2.45
CA LYS A 73 26.00 3.28 -1.14
C LYS A 73 25.04 3.03 0.03
N ALA A 74 23.83 3.59 -0.03
CA ALA A 74 22.80 3.39 1.01
C ALA A 74 22.34 1.93 1.03
N ILE A 75 22.13 1.35 -0.16
CA ILE A 75 21.71 -0.05 -0.33
C ILE A 75 22.79 -1.02 0.17
N ALA A 76 24.06 -0.80 -0.19
CA ALA A 76 25.18 -1.66 0.17
C ALA A 76 25.41 -1.72 1.69
N LYS A 77 25.24 -0.57 2.38
CA LYS A 77 25.27 -0.53 3.85
C LYS A 77 24.26 -1.50 4.46
N ILE A 78 23.04 -1.52 3.92
CA ILE A 78 21.96 -2.40 4.37
C ILE A 78 22.23 -3.87 3.99
N LEU A 79 22.65 -4.14 2.74
CA LEU A 79 22.94 -5.50 2.28
C LEU A 79 24.07 -6.17 3.08
N LEU A 80 25.05 -5.40 3.57
CA LEU A 80 26.11 -5.90 4.45
C LEU A 80 25.61 -6.31 5.83
N MET A 81 24.41 -5.88 6.24
CA MET A 81 23.83 -6.17 7.55
C MET A 81 23.02 -7.48 7.62
N GLY A 82 22.72 -8.14 6.50
CA GLY A 82 22.14 -9.49 6.57
C GLY A 82 21.20 -9.92 5.45
N SER A 83 20.72 -9.02 4.59
CA SER A 83 19.69 -9.35 3.60
C SER A 83 20.16 -10.39 2.57
N ARG A 84 19.73 -11.64 2.73
CA ARG A 84 19.97 -12.71 1.76
C ARG A 84 18.95 -12.63 0.63
N LYS A 85 19.34 -12.03 -0.49
CA LYS A 85 18.52 -12.06 -1.71
C LYS A 85 18.42 -13.47 -2.29
N GLY A 86 17.24 -14.06 -2.26
CA GLY A 86 16.85 -15.11 -3.19
C GLY A 86 16.32 -14.49 -4.48
N LYS A 87 16.70 -15.02 -5.65
CA LYS A 87 15.98 -14.68 -6.90
C LYS A 87 14.55 -15.19 -6.77
N LYS A 88 13.57 -14.29 -6.73
CA LYS A 88 12.16 -14.68 -6.71
C LYS A 88 11.75 -15.04 -8.14
N ALA A 89 11.22 -16.24 -8.30
CA ALA A 89 10.66 -16.72 -9.55
C ALA A 89 9.21 -17.12 -9.32
N ILE A 90 8.31 -16.60 -10.14
CA ILE A 90 6.87 -16.87 -10.04
C ILE A 90 6.44 -17.64 -11.28
N SER A 91 5.67 -18.71 -11.08
CA SER A 91 5.04 -19.42 -12.18
C SER A 91 3.54 -19.10 -12.20
N VAL A 92 3.10 -18.49 -13.30
CA VAL A 92 1.70 -18.16 -13.52
C VAL A 92 1.07 -19.27 -14.38
N PRO A 93 0.02 -19.95 -13.89
CA PRO A 93 -0.63 -21.02 -14.66
C PRO A 93 -1.45 -20.46 -15.82
N LYS A 94 -1.87 -21.35 -16.73
CA LYS A 94 -2.86 -21.04 -17.76
C LYS A 94 -4.21 -20.72 -17.11
N SER A 95 -4.96 -19.78 -17.70
CA SER A 95 -6.26 -19.29 -17.23
C SER A 95 -6.19 -18.60 -15.85
N CYS A 96 -5.06 -17.98 -15.53
CA CYS A 96 -4.90 -17.13 -14.35
C CYS A 96 -5.37 -15.72 -14.69
N ILE A 97 -6.28 -15.13 -13.91
CA ILE A 97 -6.69 -13.73 -14.07
C ILE A 97 -5.56 -12.83 -13.57
N LEU A 98 -5.07 -11.94 -14.43
CA LEU A 98 -4.02 -10.96 -14.13
C LEU A 98 -4.56 -9.57 -13.82
N ALA A 99 -5.70 -9.21 -14.43
CA ALA A 99 -6.33 -7.92 -14.24
C ALA A 99 -7.84 -8.04 -14.45
N PHE A 100 -8.61 -7.15 -13.82
CA PHE A 100 -10.04 -7.12 -13.96
C PHE A 100 -10.58 -5.69 -13.86
N ARG A 101 -11.75 -5.45 -14.44
CA ARG A 101 -12.50 -4.19 -14.29
C ARG A 101 -13.71 -4.45 -13.43
N VAL A 102 -13.91 -3.61 -12.42
CA VAL A 102 -15.10 -3.64 -11.58
C VAL A 102 -16.03 -2.45 -11.85
N LYS A 103 -17.30 -2.62 -11.47
CA LYS A 103 -18.26 -1.53 -11.29
C LYS A 103 -18.88 -1.60 -9.92
N LYS A 104 -19.05 -0.45 -9.26
CA LYS A 104 -19.68 -0.36 -7.94
C LYS A 104 -21.16 -0.73 -8.05
N LEU A 105 -21.60 -1.61 -7.16
CA LEU A 105 -22.97 -2.10 -7.06
C LEU A 105 -23.59 -1.55 -5.78
N GLN A 106 -24.73 -0.89 -5.92
CA GLN A 106 -25.54 -0.43 -4.81
C GLN A 106 -26.83 -1.27 -4.73
N ILE A 107 -27.14 -1.73 -3.52
CA ILE A 107 -28.36 -2.48 -3.22
C ILE A 107 -29.31 -1.54 -2.48
N GLN A 108 -30.45 -1.24 -3.11
CA GLN A 108 -31.47 -0.39 -2.52
C GLN A 108 -32.20 -1.08 -1.37
N SER A 109 -32.95 -0.31 -0.60
CA SER A 109 -33.74 -0.83 0.53
C SER A 109 -34.79 -1.87 0.10
N ASP A 110 -35.29 -1.77 -1.13
CA ASP A 110 -36.28 -2.70 -1.71
C ASP A 110 -35.65 -3.91 -2.44
N GLY A 111 -34.33 -4.07 -2.35
CA GLY A 111 -33.56 -5.14 -2.99
C GLY A 111 -33.19 -4.86 -4.45
N SER A 112 -33.61 -3.73 -5.03
CA SER A 112 -33.25 -3.36 -6.40
C SER A 112 -31.77 -3.03 -6.52
N LEU A 113 -31.18 -3.32 -7.67
CA LEU A 113 -29.76 -3.15 -7.95
C LEU A 113 -29.49 -1.90 -8.79
N VAL A 114 -28.44 -1.16 -8.46
CA VAL A 114 -27.95 -0.03 -9.26
C VAL A 114 -26.44 -0.19 -9.45
N ILE A 115 -25.96 -0.08 -10.68
CA ILE A 115 -24.53 0.10 -10.93
C ILE A 115 -24.23 1.59 -10.97
N LEU A 116 -23.28 2.00 -10.14
CA LEU A 116 -22.77 3.37 -10.10
C LEU A 116 -21.55 3.48 -11.02
N PHE A 117 -21.54 4.54 -11.82
CA PHE A 117 -20.36 4.99 -12.55
C PHE A 117 -19.68 6.04 -11.67
N GLU A 118 -18.89 5.58 -10.70
CA GLU A 118 -18.00 6.49 -9.97
C GLU A 118 -16.70 6.62 -10.78
N GLU A 119 -16.38 7.84 -11.20
CA GLU A 119 -14.99 8.22 -11.39
C GLU A 119 -14.40 8.33 -9.99
N ILE A 120 -13.66 7.30 -9.56
CA ILE A 120 -12.86 7.39 -8.34
C ILE A 120 -11.79 8.43 -8.63
N LYS A 121 -12.01 9.66 -8.16
CA LYS A 121 -10.99 10.71 -8.24
C LYS A 121 -10.05 10.50 -7.05
N ASP A 122 -8.94 9.85 -7.35
CA ASP A 122 -7.97 9.32 -6.41
C ASP A 122 -7.04 10.45 -5.93
N ASP A 123 -7.51 11.31 -5.02
CA ASP A 123 -6.62 12.25 -4.33
C ASP A 123 -6.04 11.54 -3.10
N LEU A 124 -4.86 10.95 -3.28
CA LEU A 124 -4.15 10.21 -2.25
C LEU A 124 -3.90 11.05 -1.00
N GLN A 125 -3.68 12.37 -1.13
CA GLN A 125 -3.40 13.21 0.03
C GLN A 125 -4.65 13.41 0.88
N MET A 126 -5.80 13.64 0.25
CA MET A 126 -7.08 13.71 0.95
C MET A 126 -7.43 12.37 1.60
N GLU A 127 -7.19 11.25 0.91
CA GLU A 127 -7.37 9.90 1.46
C GLU A 127 -6.47 9.68 2.68
N SER A 128 -5.17 9.89 2.54
CA SER A 128 -4.19 9.70 3.61
C SER A 128 -4.54 10.53 4.85
N GLN A 129 -4.97 11.78 4.66
CA GLN A 129 -5.42 12.64 5.76
C GLN A 129 -6.67 12.10 6.45
N ARG A 130 -7.61 11.52 5.70
CA ARG A 130 -8.85 10.94 6.24
C ARG A 130 -8.57 9.65 6.99
N GLU A 131 -7.89 8.70 6.35
CA GLU A 131 -7.65 7.36 6.90
C GLU A 131 -6.68 7.40 8.09
N CYS A 132 -5.68 8.28 8.07
CA CYS A 132 -4.68 8.38 9.12
C CYS A 132 -4.97 9.48 10.16
N MET A 133 -6.17 10.08 10.13
CA MET A 133 -6.54 11.22 10.99
C MET A 133 -6.32 10.92 12.48
N GLN A 134 -6.59 9.68 12.90
CA GLN A 134 -6.55 9.28 14.31
C GLN A 134 -5.16 9.44 14.94
N PHE A 135 -4.08 9.26 14.17
CA PHE A 135 -2.71 9.45 14.67
C PHE A 135 -2.46 10.90 15.11
N SER A 136 -3.12 11.87 14.49
CA SER A 136 -2.98 13.29 14.86
C SER A 136 -3.54 13.61 16.25
N PHE A 137 -4.55 12.84 16.70
CA PHE A 137 -5.19 13.02 18.01
C PHE A 137 -4.50 12.28 19.16
N LEU A 138 -3.55 11.38 18.85
CA LEU A 138 -2.81 10.67 19.88
C LEU A 138 -1.98 11.64 20.72
N ALA A 139 -1.99 11.42 22.04
CA ALA A 139 -1.08 12.08 22.97
C ALA A 139 0.38 11.69 22.66
N ARG A 140 1.34 12.53 23.04
CA ARG A 140 2.77 12.36 22.73
C ARG A 140 3.32 10.99 23.17
N ASP A 141 2.93 10.52 24.35
CA ASP A 141 3.40 9.22 24.87
C ASP A 141 2.86 8.06 24.04
N LEU A 142 1.60 8.15 23.59
CA LEU A 142 1.00 7.17 22.69
C LEU A 142 1.63 7.21 21.30
N ARG A 143 1.92 8.40 20.74
CA ARG A 143 2.65 8.51 19.48
C ARG A 143 4.00 7.81 19.53
N THR A 144 4.74 8.02 20.63
CA THR A 144 6.05 7.39 20.86
C THR A 144 5.92 5.87 20.95
N LEU A 145 4.90 5.39 21.66
CA LEU A 145 4.60 3.96 21.78
C LEU A 145 4.25 3.34 20.43
N PHE A 146 3.39 3.99 19.64
CA PHE A 146 3.03 3.51 18.31
C PHE A 146 4.22 3.51 17.36
N LEU A 147 5.00 4.60 17.34
CA LEU A 147 6.24 4.67 16.55
C LEU A 147 7.21 3.55 16.91
N THR A 148 7.35 3.23 18.20
CA THR A 148 8.22 2.14 18.67
C THR A 148 7.75 0.79 18.14
N GLY A 149 6.44 0.51 18.21
CA GLY A 149 5.85 -0.72 17.65
C GLY A 149 6.03 -0.82 16.14
N PHE A 150 5.81 0.27 15.40
CA PHE A 150 6.02 0.30 13.95
C PHE A 150 7.50 0.15 13.56
N VAL A 151 8.41 0.73 14.33
CA VAL A 151 9.86 0.51 14.16
C VAL A 151 10.22 -0.95 14.38
N ALA A 152 9.60 -1.65 15.34
CA ALA A 152 9.80 -3.09 15.51
C ALA A 152 9.28 -3.89 14.31
N ILE A 153 8.09 -3.54 13.80
CA ILE A 153 7.51 -4.15 12.60
C ILE A 153 8.39 -3.97 11.37
N MET A 154 8.94 -2.77 11.14
CA MET A 154 9.82 -2.49 9.99
C MET A 154 11.19 -3.18 10.10
N LYS A 155 11.63 -3.55 11.32
CA LYS A 155 12.89 -4.28 11.57
C LYS A 155 12.76 -5.78 11.35
N ASP A 156 11.54 -6.30 11.37
CA ASP A 156 11.28 -7.72 11.23
C ASP A 156 11.46 -8.15 9.76
N GLU A 157 12.60 -8.77 9.47
CA GLU A 157 13.02 -9.13 8.11
C GLU A 157 12.01 -10.05 7.41
N GLU A 158 11.38 -10.97 8.14
CA GLU A 158 10.42 -11.93 7.59
C GLU A 158 8.98 -11.35 7.48
N LYS A 159 8.76 -10.11 7.96
CA LYS A 159 7.45 -9.44 8.05
C LYS A 159 6.39 -10.22 8.86
N ASP A 160 6.80 -11.15 9.71
CA ASP A 160 5.90 -11.95 10.56
C ASP A 160 5.06 -11.07 11.49
N LEU A 161 5.66 -10.06 12.13
CA LEU A 161 4.98 -9.09 12.98
C LEU A 161 3.96 -8.26 12.19
N LEU A 162 4.34 -7.83 10.97
CA LEU A 162 3.47 -7.07 10.08
C LEU A 162 2.24 -7.90 9.72
N GLN A 163 2.45 -9.11 9.21
CA GLN A 163 1.35 -9.98 8.77
C GLN A 163 0.47 -10.40 9.93
N THR A 164 1.06 -10.69 11.10
CA THR A 164 0.32 -11.04 12.32
C THR A 164 -0.62 -9.93 12.76
N LEU A 165 -0.13 -8.68 12.87
CA LEU A 165 -0.97 -7.57 13.28
C LEU A 165 -2.00 -7.22 12.20
N LYS A 166 -1.61 -7.22 10.91
CA LYS A 166 -2.52 -6.96 9.79
C LYS A 166 -3.71 -7.93 9.80
N PHE A 167 -3.43 -9.23 9.89
CA PHE A 167 -4.47 -10.26 9.94
C PHE A 167 -5.41 -10.08 11.14
N GLN A 168 -4.86 -9.80 12.33
CA GLN A 168 -5.69 -9.55 13.51
C GLN A 168 -6.58 -8.31 13.35
N LEU A 169 -6.09 -7.26 12.70
CA LEU A 169 -6.88 -6.05 12.46
C LEU A 169 -7.97 -6.26 11.40
N GLU A 170 -7.69 -7.04 10.36
CA GLU A 170 -8.68 -7.43 9.35
C GLU A 170 -9.84 -8.21 10.01
N GLU A 171 -9.53 -9.22 10.82
CA GLU A 171 -10.54 -10.00 11.57
C GLU A 171 -11.27 -9.13 12.61
N ALA A 172 -10.55 -8.25 13.31
CA ALA A 172 -11.11 -7.32 14.28
C ALA A 172 -12.11 -6.35 13.68
N LEU A 173 -11.85 -5.85 12.47
CA LEU A 173 -12.73 -4.91 11.78
C LEU A 173 -13.90 -5.63 11.06
N GLU A 174 -13.73 -6.92 10.74
CA GLU A 174 -14.79 -7.79 10.22
C GLU A 174 -15.82 -8.14 11.31
N ASP A 175 -15.36 -8.50 12.52
CA ASP A 175 -16.21 -8.88 13.64
C ASP A 175 -15.77 -8.22 14.98
N PRO A 176 -15.97 -6.90 15.13
CA PRO A 176 -15.49 -6.15 16.30
C PRO A 176 -16.18 -6.53 17.62
N GLU A 177 -17.32 -7.22 17.56
CA GLU A 177 -18.07 -7.64 18.75
C GLU A 177 -17.47 -8.91 19.39
N HIS A 178 -16.89 -9.80 18.58
CA HIS A 178 -16.44 -11.12 19.05
C HIS A 178 -14.93 -11.31 18.94
N PHE A 179 -14.26 -10.61 18.02
CA PHE A 179 -12.81 -10.71 17.87
C PHE A 179 -12.09 -9.85 18.90
N ARG A 180 -10.92 -10.34 19.36
CA ARG A 180 -10.06 -9.66 20.33
C ARG A 180 -8.63 -9.71 19.85
N LEU A 181 -7.96 -8.56 19.90
CA LEU A 181 -6.54 -8.48 19.57
C LEU A 181 -5.71 -9.19 20.65
N ARG A 182 -4.70 -9.93 20.21
CA ARG A 182 -3.79 -10.70 21.04
C ARG A 182 -2.36 -10.22 20.81
N ALA A 183 -1.68 -9.93 21.91
CA ALA A 183 -0.26 -9.62 21.93
C ALA A 183 0.53 -10.86 22.34
N ASN A 184 0.74 -11.79 21.40
CA ASN A 184 1.61 -12.94 21.68
C ASN A 184 3.09 -12.52 21.60
N GLU A 185 3.35 -11.52 20.76
CA GLU A 185 4.64 -10.92 20.48
C GLU A 185 4.84 -9.69 21.39
N PRO A 186 5.88 -9.67 22.24
CA PRO A 186 6.16 -8.54 23.14
C PRO A 186 6.26 -7.19 22.41
N GLU A 187 6.78 -7.21 21.18
CA GLU A 187 6.95 -6.04 20.32
C GLU A 187 5.61 -5.39 19.92
N LEU A 188 4.55 -6.20 19.82
CA LEU A 188 3.21 -5.74 19.45
C LEU A 188 2.34 -5.37 20.67
N GLN A 189 2.79 -5.72 21.88
CA GLN A 189 1.99 -5.57 23.09
C GLN A 189 1.49 -4.14 23.30
N GLY A 190 2.38 -3.17 23.18
CA GLY A 190 2.01 -1.76 23.31
C GLY A 190 0.92 -1.36 22.31
N LEU A 191 1.08 -1.73 21.02
CA LEU A 191 0.09 -1.42 19.99
C LEU A 191 -1.26 -2.06 20.31
N VAL A 192 -1.27 -3.37 20.53
CA VAL A 192 -2.49 -4.16 20.78
C VAL A 192 -3.26 -3.64 21.99
N GLU A 193 -2.58 -3.38 23.11
CA GLU A 193 -3.21 -2.87 24.34
C GLU A 193 -3.82 -1.47 24.17
N ASN A 194 -3.33 -0.67 23.22
CA ASN A 194 -3.84 0.68 22.95
C ASN A 194 -4.79 0.74 21.76
N LEU A 195 -5.07 -0.39 21.10
CA LEU A 195 -6.08 -0.52 20.05
C LEU A 195 -7.42 -1.04 20.58
N GLN A 196 -7.46 -1.50 21.83
CA GLN A 196 -8.65 -2.00 22.50
C GLN A 196 -8.76 -1.49 23.93
N ASP A 197 -9.98 -1.37 24.45
CA ASP A 197 -10.20 -1.00 25.85
C ASP A 197 -9.93 -2.20 26.81
N PRO A 198 -9.95 -2.01 28.15
CA PRO A 198 -9.75 -3.11 29.09
C PRO A 198 -10.82 -4.21 29.01
N SER A 199 -12.00 -3.90 28.45
CA SER A 199 -13.03 -4.89 28.19
C SER A 199 -12.74 -5.70 26.93
N GLY A 200 -11.77 -5.26 26.11
CA GLY A 200 -11.33 -5.77 24.81
C GLY A 200 -12.16 -5.27 23.63
N ALA A 201 -12.94 -4.21 23.80
CA ALA A 201 -13.64 -3.56 22.70
C ALA A 201 -12.63 -2.78 21.83
N ILE A 202 -12.63 -3.05 20.52
CA ILE A 202 -11.68 -2.45 19.57
C ILE A 202 -12.08 -1.00 19.26
N CYS A 203 -11.10 -0.10 19.27
CA CYS A 203 -11.26 1.25 18.73
C CYS A 203 -11.19 1.18 17.19
N ALA A 204 -12.34 0.99 16.54
CA ALA A 204 -12.41 0.71 15.09
C ALA A 204 -11.74 1.79 14.22
N GLU A 205 -11.86 3.07 14.59
CA GLU A 205 -11.26 4.17 13.85
C GLU A 205 -9.73 4.12 13.89
N LEU A 206 -9.14 3.89 15.08
CA LEU A 206 -7.70 3.77 15.22
C LEU A 206 -7.18 2.46 14.63
N ALA A 207 -7.90 1.36 14.80
CA ALA A 207 -7.59 0.07 14.18
C ALA A 207 -7.58 0.15 12.65
N GLY A 208 -8.55 0.87 12.06
CA GLY A 208 -8.59 1.16 10.62
C GLY A 208 -7.38 1.97 10.16
N ALA A 209 -7.02 3.03 10.89
CA ALA A 209 -5.83 3.84 10.59
C ALA A 209 -4.53 3.03 10.66
N VAL A 210 -4.40 2.14 11.66
CA VAL A 210 -3.26 1.23 11.77
C VAL A 210 -3.24 0.24 10.61
N LEU A 211 -4.38 -0.38 10.28
CA LEU A 211 -4.45 -1.33 9.16
C LEU A 211 -4.05 -0.68 7.84
N TYR A 212 -4.54 0.53 7.55
CA TYR A 212 -4.18 1.29 6.36
C TYR A 212 -2.67 1.56 6.28
N PHE A 213 -2.05 1.95 7.40
CA PHE A 213 -0.61 2.15 7.45
C PHE A 213 0.18 0.84 7.26
N LEU A 214 -0.26 -0.27 7.87
CA LEU A 214 0.39 -1.58 7.69
C LEU A 214 0.29 -2.07 6.24
N GLN A 215 -0.82 -1.82 5.57
CA GLN A 215 -0.97 -2.12 4.13
C GLN A 215 0.03 -1.31 3.30
N ALA A 216 0.23 -0.03 3.59
CA ALA A 216 1.25 0.78 2.94
C ALA A 216 2.67 0.24 3.19
N LEU A 217 3.00 -0.19 4.42
CA LEU A 217 4.29 -0.83 4.70
C LEU A 217 4.46 -2.18 3.97
N ASP A 218 3.38 -2.93 3.77
CA ASP A 218 3.44 -4.23 3.11
C ASP A 218 3.81 -4.13 1.62
N GLU A 219 3.35 -3.06 0.96
CA GLU A 219 3.69 -2.72 -0.43
C GLU A 219 5.17 -2.32 -0.61
N LEU A 220 5.86 -1.91 0.46
CA LEU A 220 7.27 -1.55 0.41
C LEU A 220 8.18 -2.77 0.48
N THR A 221 9.30 -2.69 -0.23
CA THR A 221 10.35 -3.71 -0.19
C THR A 221 11.04 -3.74 1.18
N GLU A 222 11.63 -4.89 1.55
CA GLU A 222 12.41 -5.04 2.79
C GLU A 222 13.50 -3.95 2.92
N ILE A 223 14.18 -3.61 1.82
CA ILE A 223 15.22 -2.58 1.81
C ILE A 223 14.61 -1.19 2.02
N GLN A 224 13.45 -0.89 1.43
CA GLN A 224 12.75 0.38 1.68
C GLN A 224 12.33 0.52 3.15
N LEU A 225 11.86 -0.56 3.79
CA LEU A 225 11.53 -0.55 5.23
C LEU A 225 12.78 -0.26 6.09
N LEU A 226 13.93 -0.85 5.75
CA LEU A 226 15.19 -0.58 6.44
C LEU A 226 15.69 0.86 6.21
N LEU A 227 15.49 1.41 5.00
CA LEU A 227 15.79 2.83 4.73
C LEU A 227 14.87 3.77 5.53
N LEU A 228 13.58 3.44 5.67
CA LEU A 228 12.65 4.21 6.51
C LEU A 228 13.09 4.21 7.98
N LEU A 229 13.68 3.12 8.48
CA LEU A 229 14.26 3.09 9.83
C LEU A 229 15.42 4.09 9.98
N ASP A 230 16.35 4.10 9.02
CA ASP A 230 17.45 5.07 8.97
C ASP A 230 16.89 6.50 8.91
N SER A 231 15.80 6.72 8.17
CA SER A 231 15.13 8.03 8.06
C SER A 231 14.51 8.50 9.38
N VAL A 232 13.86 7.60 10.13
CA VAL A 232 13.31 7.89 11.46
C VAL A 232 14.44 8.20 12.45
N GLU A 233 15.51 7.41 12.47
CA GLU A 233 16.66 7.62 13.36
C GLU A 233 17.35 8.97 13.09
N LYS A 234 17.55 9.31 11.82
CA LYS A 234 18.16 10.57 11.39
C LYS A 234 17.23 11.77 11.46
N LYS A 235 15.94 11.55 11.76
CA LYS A 235 14.90 12.59 11.84
C LYS A 235 14.72 13.37 10.53
N ILE A 236 14.72 12.65 9.41
CA ILE A 236 14.59 13.25 8.06
C ILE A 236 13.24 13.00 7.39
N VAL A 237 12.36 12.21 8.02
CA VAL A 237 11.02 11.83 7.51
C VAL A 237 10.22 13.03 6.99
N SER A 238 10.23 14.17 7.70
CA SER A 238 9.48 15.36 7.28
C SER A 238 10.01 15.98 5.98
N LYS A 239 11.33 15.94 5.77
CA LYS A 239 11.98 16.43 4.54
C LYS A 239 11.64 15.50 3.37
N GLU A 240 11.75 14.20 3.59
CA GLU A 240 11.40 13.15 2.62
C GLU A 240 9.93 13.23 2.20
N LEU A 241 9.02 13.39 3.18
CA LEU A 241 7.60 13.57 2.91
C LEU A 241 7.34 14.77 1.98
N THR A 242 8.08 15.86 2.16
CA THR A 242 7.97 17.06 1.30
C THR A 242 8.44 16.78 -0.12
N VAL A 243 9.54 16.05 -0.27
CA VAL A 243 10.07 15.62 -1.57
C VAL A 243 9.06 14.71 -2.27
N VAL A 244 8.63 13.62 -1.62
CA VAL A 244 7.67 12.65 -2.21
C VAL A 244 6.34 13.31 -2.54
N LYS A 245 5.83 14.18 -1.66
CA LYS A 245 4.63 14.97 -1.95
C LYS A 245 4.77 15.80 -3.22
N SER A 246 5.90 16.48 -3.39
CA SER A 246 6.12 17.34 -4.56
C SER A 246 6.21 16.53 -5.86
N ILE A 247 6.63 15.26 -5.80
CA ILE A 247 6.60 14.33 -6.94
C ILE A 247 5.15 13.94 -7.26
N LEU A 248 4.34 13.64 -6.24
CA LEU A 248 2.93 13.28 -6.42
C LEU A 248 2.06 14.46 -6.86
N ASP A 249 2.41 15.69 -6.48
CA ASP A 249 1.76 16.91 -6.97
C ASP A 249 2.06 17.17 -8.46
N HIS A 250 3.08 16.50 -9.05
CA HIS A 250 3.39 16.59 -10.47
C HIS A 250 2.57 15.57 -11.28
N GLU A 251 1.68 16.06 -12.13
CA GLU A 251 0.92 15.23 -13.06
C GLU A 251 1.81 14.81 -14.24
N PHE A 252 2.37 13.59 -14.19
CA PHE A 252 3.05 13.00 -15.34
C PHE A 252 2.04 12.69 -16.45
N THR A 253 2.12 13.43 -17.54
CA THR A 253 1.16 13.33 -18.66
C THR A 253 1.63 12.39 -19.76
N ASN A 254 2.94 12.14 -19.85
CA ASN A 254 3.54 11.29 -20.86
C ASN A 254 4.53 10.29 -20.27
N GLU A 255 4.62 9.10 -20.87
CA GLU A 255 5.67 8.13 -20.57
C GLU A 255 7.04 8.73 -20.91
N GLY A 256 8.02 8.56 -20.02
CA GLY A 256 9.35 9.14 -20.20
C GLY A 256 9.43 10.65 -19.95
N GLU A 257 8.36 11.28 -19.45
CA GLU A 257 8.40 12.68 -19.02
C GLU A 257 9.39 12.85 -17.87
N ARG A 258 10.21 13.91 -17.98
CA ARG A 258 11.24 14.25 -16.99
C ARG A 258 10.75 15.35 -16.08
N PHE A 259 10.77 15.11 -14.78
CA PHE A 259 10.44 16.08 -13.74
C PHE A 259 11.68 16.36 -12.89
N THR A 260 11.96 17.63 -12.59
CA THR A 260 13.11 18.01 -11.76
C THR A 260 12.62 18.54 -10.43
N ILE A 261 13.20 18.03 -9.35
CA ILE A 261 12.90 18.45 -7.98
C ILE A 261 14.17 18.87 -7.25
N ASP A 262 14.08 20.01 -6.56
CA ASP A 262 15.17 20.51 -5.73
C ASP A 262 15.18 19.78 -4.39
N VAL A 263 16.34 19.23 -4.04
CA VAL A 263 16.57 18.45 -2.81
C VAL A 263 17.58 19.13 -1.88
N LEU A 264 17.69 20.45 -1.98
CA LEU A 264 18.63 21.28 -1.22
C LEU A 264 18.49 21.18 0.31
N SER A 265 17.34 20.71 0.80
CA SER A 265 17.09 20.50 2.23
C SER A 265 17.77 19.23 2.78
N LEU A 266 18.20 18.32 1.90
CA LEU A 266 18.81 17.04 2.24
C LEU A 266 20.33 17.13 2.15
N ALA A 267 21.02 16.70 3.20
CA ALA A 267 22.47 16.45 3.14
C ALA A 267 22.77 15.24 2.23
N GLU A 268 24.03 15.04 1.83
CA GLU A 268 24.40 13.98 0.88
C GLU A 268 23.97 12.57 1.33
N GLU A 269 24.18 12.23 2.61
CA GLU A 269 23.73 10.93 3.16
C GLU A 269 22.19 10.82 3.20
N GLU A 270 21.50 11.92 3.54
CA GLU A 270 20.03 11.96 3.58
C GLU A 270 19.44 11.81 2.17
N LEU A 271 20.10 12.40 1.17
CA LEU A 271 19.76 12.27 -0.24
C LEU A 271 19.99 10.85 -0.75
N ASP A 272 21.06 10.19 -0.33
CA ASP A 272 21.31 8.80 -0.72
C ASP A 272 20.19 7.86 -0.20
N ILE A 273 19.71 8.09 1.02
CA ILE A 273 18.57 7.35 1.59
C ILE A 273 17.27 7.66 0.83
N THR A 274 16.94 8.94 0.69
CA THR A 274 15.71 9.40 0.03
C THR A 274 15.65 8.94 -1.43
N GLY A 275 16.75 9.12 -2.16
CA GLY A 275 16.88 8.76 -3.56
C GLY A 275 16.72 7.26 -3.79
N ALA A 276 17.34 6.43 -2.93
CA ALA A 276 17.20 4.98 -3.00
C ALA A 276 15.75 4.53 -2.78
N MET A 277 15.03 5.14 -1.83
CA MET A 277 13.62 4.80 -1.60
C MET A 277 12.73 5.16 -2.79
N ILE A 278 12.95 6.32 -3.42
CA ILE A 278 12.20 6.75 -4.62
C ILE A 278 12.52 5.84 -5.81
N GLU A 279 13.80 5.49 -6.02
CA GLU A 279 14.21 4.60 -7.11
C GLU A 279 13.58 3.21 -6.97
N MET A 280 13.52 2.67 -5.75
CA MET A 280 12.84 1.40 -5.44
C MET A 280 11.31 1.46 -5.58
N SER A 281 10.73 2.66 -5.67
CA SER A 281 9.34 2.87 -6.07
C SER A 281 9.16 2.90 -7.60
N GLN A 282 10.03 2.22 -8.35
CA GLN A 282 9.99 2.07 -9.82
C GLN A 282 10.09 3.40 -10.58
N MET A 283 10.80 4.37 -10.01
CA MET A 283 11.09 5.65 -10.63
C MET A 283 12.55 5.68 -11.08
N SER A 284 12.81 6.07 -12.32
CA SER A 284 14.19 6.33 -12.75
C SER A 284 14.67 7.65 -12.17
N VAL A 285 15.77 7.63 -11.41
CA VAL A 285 16.31 8.81 -10.72
C VAL A 285 17.72 9.13 -11.21
N GLU A 286 17.92 10.37 -11.65
CA GLU A 286 19.23 10.92 -11.98
C GLU A 286 19.59 12.08 -11.03
N LYS A 287 20.82 12.09 -10.51
CA LYS A 287 21.31 13.20 -9.69
C LYS A 287 21.99 14.26 -10.56
N THR A 288 21.47 15.48 -10.55
CA THR A 288 22.03 16.62 -11.30
C THR A 288 22.30 17.78 -10.34
N GLY A 289 23.52 17.83 -9.79
CA GLY A 289 23.88 18.86 -8.80
C GLY A 289 23.02 18.76 -7.54
N PRO A 290 22.30 19.83 -7.14
CA PRO A 290 21.41 19.82 -5.97
C PRO A 290 19.98 19.35 -6.25
N SER A 291 19.71 18.81 -7.44
CA SER A 291 18.38 18.42 -7.87
C SER A 291 18.35 16.94 -8.31
N LEU A 292 17.19 16.31 -8.17
CA LEU A 292 16.91 15.01 -8.75
C LEU A 292 16.07 15.18 -10.00
N VAL A 293 16.44 14.47 -11.07
CA VAL A 293 15.65 14.37 -12.29
C VAL A 293 14.99 13.00 -12.29
N LEU A 294 13.67 13.00 -12.26
CA LEU A 294 12.83 11.82 -12.20
C LEU A 294 12.22 11.57 -13.56
N THR A 295 12.20 10.31 -13.98
CA THR A 295 11.51 9.89 -15.20
C THR A 295 10.49 8.82 -14.83
N ASN A 296 9.23 9.06 -15.19
CA ASN A 296 8.15 8.15 -14.85
C ASN A 296 8.13 6.92 -15.77
N GLU A 297 7.88 5.75 -15.19
CA GLU A 297 7.54 4.52 -15.90
C GLU A 297 6.03 4.26 -15.82
N PRO A 298 5.39 3.72 -16.87
CA PRO A 298 3.94 3.70 -17.03
C PRO A 298 3.16 2.83 -16.01
N VAL A 299 3.83 2.22 -15.02
CA VAL A 299 3.25 1.26 -14.06
C VAL A 299 3.52 1.61 -12.57
N ALA A 300 4.27 2.68 -12.28
CA ALA A 300 5.08 2.78 -11.05
C ALA A 300 4.45 3.46 -9.80
N PHE A 301 3.21 3.94 -9.81
CA PHE A 301 2.75 4.79 -8.69
C PHE A 301 2.32 4.05 -7.42
N SER A 302 2.02 2.75 -7.44
CA SER A 302 1.56 2.05 -6.23
C SER A 302 2.59 2.12 -5.10
N ASN A 303 3.86 1.88 -5.41
CA ASN A 303 4.94 1.89 -4.42
C ASN A 303 5.29 3.30 -3.96
N LEU A 304 5.16 4.31 -4.83
CA LEU A 304 5.37 5.71 -4.46
C LEU A 304 4.23 6.23 -3.56
N ASN A 305 2.99 5.82 -3.84
CA ASN A 305 1.82 6.12 -3.02
C ASN A 305 1.96 5.49 -1.64
N ALA A 306 2.35 4.21 -1.58
CA ALA A 306 2.63 3.51 -0.33
C ALA A 306 3.75 4.20 0.48
N LEU A 307 4.83 4.61 -0.19
CA LEU A 307 5.93 5.35 0.45
C LEU A 307 5.44 6.70 1.02
N TYR A 308 4.58 7.42 0.28
CA TYR A 308 3.97 8.66 0.77
C TYR A 308 3.15 8.44 2.04
N VAL A 309 2.25 7.44 2.05
CA VAL A 309 1.45 7.09 3.23
C VAL A 309 2.35 6.74 4.40
N ALA A 310 3.41 5.95 4.15
CA ALA A 310 4.33 5.53 5.18
C ALA A 310 5.04 6.74 5.83
N LEU A 311 5.61 7.63 5.01
CA LEU A 311 6.26 8.86 5.46
C LEU A 311 5.28 9.80 6.16
N TYR A 312 4.03 9.89 5.70
CA TYR A 312 2.99 10.74 6.29
C TYR A 312 2.69 10.33 7.73
N VAL A 313 2.42 9.03 7.96
CA VAL A 313 2.14 8.51 9.30
C VAL A 313 3.36 8.60 10.21
N LEU A 314 4.55 8.23 9.72
CA LEU A 314 5.79 8.35 10.50
C LEU A 314 6.06 9.82 10.89
N ASN A 315 5.76 10.77 10.01
CA ASN A 315 5.87 12.19 10.33
C ASN A 315 4.88 12.60 11.44
N LEU A 316 3.62 12.16 11.39
CA LEU A 316 2.64 12.44 12.46
C LEU A 316 3.12 11.91 13.81
N LEU A 317 3.69 10.70 13.84
CA LEU A 317 4.13 10.05 15.08
C LEU A 317 5.47 10.57 15.61
N SER A 318 6.29 11.16 14.75
CA SER A 318 7.60 11.73 15.12
C SER A 318 7.52 13.17 15.64
N THR A 319 6.33 13.79 15.65
CA THR A 319 6.08 15.17 16.12
C THR A 319 5.70 15.28 17.59
#